data_AF-A0A6V1NCR2-F1
#
_entry.id   AF-A0A6V1NCR2-F1
#
_cell.length_a   1.000
_cell.length_b   1.000
_cell.length_c   1.000
_cell.angle_alpha   90.00
_cell.angle_beta   90.00
_cell.angle_gamma   90.00
#
_symmetry.space_group_name_H-M   'P 1'
#
loop_
_entity.id
_entity.type
_entity.pdbx_description
1 polymer ?
#
loop_
_entity_poly.entity_id
_entity_poly.type
_entity_poly.pdbx_seq_one_letter_code
_entity_poly.pdbx_strand_id
1 'polypeptide(L)'
;MSEFTKENPGEELRQKGNEAFGKQDFGEAERLYTQAIELVPSSLSFGNRSAARLSLGKNEEALADALEALRIDSSYMKGYHRQACALKAMGNLEGVYEAYRAAFQTDSSNDWAKTQYKQAKKEYTTFLREEPVSTIEQWVKLFGMLEDPRERMMQLALFWNASSPAERQSIFHRFLAIISGAAMTDAVAKEEFTEDKMVELPMDNYEDMQKTDAWVDFYTSQDSAAKLDVFEKTWDATTDQEKNIIINDLKHFFLVPVLREKGLIG
;
A
#
# COMPACT_ATOMS: atom_id res chain seq x y z
N MET A 1 -42.93 -20.11 35.07
CA MET A 1 -42.85 -19.81 33.63
C MET A 1 -41.37 -19.73 33.26
N SER A 2 -40.72 -20.88 33.07
CA SER A 2 -39.32 -20.96 32.64
C SER A 2 -39.22 -21.93 31.49
N GLU A 3 -39.28 -21.42 30.27
CA GLU A 3 -39.03 -22.20 29.05
C GLU A 3 -38.83 -21.20 27.92
N PHE A 4 -37.87 -21.48 27.03
CA PHE A 4 -37.32 -20.64 25.94
C PHE A 4 -36.00 -19.91 26.24
N THR A 5 -34.98 -20.63 26.67
CA THR A 5 -33.66 -20.47 26.02
C THR A 5 -33.64 -21.44 24.84
N LYS A 6 -33.91 -20.97 23.62
CA LYS A 6 -33.71 -21.78 22.41
C LYS A 6 -32.23 -22.15 22.35
N GLU A 7 -31.90 -23.41 22.60
CA GLU A 7 -30.61 -23.98 22.22
C GLU A 7 -30.42 -23.72 20.73
N ASN A 8 -29.34 -23.02 20.37
CA ASN A 8 -28.95 -22.84 18.98
C ASN A 8 -28.04 -24.01 18.62
N PRO A 9 -28.50 -25.04 17.88
CA PRO A 9 -27.70 -26.26 17.67
C PRO A 9 -26.36 -25.99 16.96
N GLY A 10 -26.29 -24.92 16.15
CA GLY A 10 -25.03 -24.49 15.52
C GLY A 10 -24.01 -23.96 16.54
N GLU A 11 -24.48 -23.29 17.60
CA GLU A 11 -23.63 -22.77 18.67
C GLU A 11 -23.04 -23.89 19.54
N GLU A 12 -23.83 -24.93 19.83
CA GLU A 12 -23.37 -26.10 20.57
C GLU A 12 -22.27 -26.85 19.79
N LEU A 13 -22.48 -27.07 18.48
CA LEU A 13 -21.48 -27.70 17.61
C LEU A 13 -20.21 -26.86 17.52
N ARG A 14 -20.34 -25.53 17.42
CA ARG A 14 -19.20 -24.62 17.43
C ARG A 14 -18.45 -24.71 18.77
N GLN A 15 -19.14 -24.84 19.89
CA GLN A 15 -18.49 -24.98 21.19
C GLN A 15 -17.76 -26.33 21.33
N LYS A 16 -18.37 -27.44 20.88
CA LYS A 16 -17.68 -28.73 20.77
C LYS A 16 -16.45 -28.65 19.87
N GLY A 17 -16.55 -27.92 18.75
CA GLY A 17 -15.42 -27.62 17.88
C GLY A 17 -14.30 -26.86 18.61
N ASN A 18 -14.63 -25.89 19.46
CA ASN A 18 -13.65 -25.17 20.29
C ASN A 18 -12.96 -26.11 21.28
N GLU A 19 -13.70 -27.05 21.88
CA GLU A 19 -13.15 -28.05 22.80
C GLU A 19 -12.20 -29.01 22.09
N ALA A 20 -12.57 -29.52 20.91
CA ALA A 20 -11.70 -30.35 20.08
C ALA A 20 -10.43 -29.58 19.67
N PHE A 21 -10.60 -28.32 19.25
CA PHE A 21 -9.47 -27.44 18.92
C PHE A 21 -8.53 -27.25 20.12
N GLY A 22 -9.07 -27.03 21.32
CA GLY A 22 -8.29 -26.89 22.56
C GLY A 22 -7.52 -28.16 22.93
N LYS A 23 -8.02 -29.34 22.52
CA LYS A 23 -7.34 -30.64 22.64
C LYS A 23 -6.35 -30.91 21.49
N GLN A 24 -6.16 -29.93 20.58
CA GLN A 24 -5.37 -30.05 19.36
C GLN A 24 -5.87 -31.12 18.38
N ASP A 25 -7.11 -31.58 18.54
CA ASP A 25 -7.78 -32.42 17.54
C ASP A 25 -8.38 -31.54 16.45
N PHE A 26 -7.51 -31.04 15.57
CA PHE A 26 -7.89 -30.09 14.54
C PHE A 26 -8.79 -30.69 13.46
N GLY A 27 -8.69 -32.01 13.22
CA GLY A 27 -9.55 -32.72 12.29
C GLY A 27 -10.99 -32.80 12.80
N GLU A 28 -11.18 -33.16 14.08
CA GLU A 28 -12.51 -33.16 14.69
C GLU A 28 -13.05 -31.74 14.84
N ALA A 29 -12.20 -30.77 15.17
CA ALA A 29 -12.59 -29.36 15.21
C ALA A 29 -13.13 -28.89 13.84
N GLU A 30 -12.41 -29.15 12.75
CA GLU A 30 -12.85 -28.82 11.38
C GLU A 30 -14.20 -29.46 11.05
N ARG A 31 -14.38 -30.74 11.41
CA ARG A 31 -15.64 -31.47 11.20
C ARG A 31 -16.81 -30.81 11.95
N LEU A 32 -16.62 -30.52 13.23
CA LEU A 32 -17.64 -29.90 14.08
C LEU A 32 -17.99 -28.47 13.64
N TYR A 33 -17.00 -27.67 13.27
CA TYR A 33 -17.26 -26.33 12.71
C TYR A 33 -17.99 -26.41 11.36
N THR A 34 -17.69 -27.41 10.53
CA THR A 34 -18.42 -27.62 9.26
C THR A 34 -19.89 -27.92 9.53
N GLN A 35 -20.19 -28.80 10.49
CA GLN A 35 -21.59 -29.06 10.90
C GLN A 35 -22.25 -27.81 11.48
N ALA A 36 -21.53 -27.02 12.27
CA ALA A 36 -22.04 -25.75 12.79
C ALA A 36 -22.40 -24.76 11.65
N ILE A 37 -21.56 -24.67 10.61
CA ILE A 37 -21.78 -23.83 9.42
C ILE A 37 -22.98 -24.32 8.62
N GLU A 38 -23.15 -25.64 8.44
CA GLU A 38 -24.30 -26.21 7.73
C GLU A 38 -25.63 -25.89 8.41
N LEU A 39 -25.66 -25.80 9.75
CA LEU A 39 -26.86 -25.42 10.49
C LEU A 39 -27.08 -23.90 10.51
N VAL A 40 -26.04 -23.15 10.87
CA VAL A 40 -26.09 -21.68 10.98
C VAL A 40 -24.73 -21.09 10.55
N PRO A 41 -24.61 -20.63 9.29
CA PRO A 41 -23.42 -19.93 8.82
C PRO A 41 -23.16 -18.67 9.65
N SER A 42 -21.94 -18.49 10.14
CA SER A 42 -21.55 -17.29 10.91
C SER A 42 -20.06 -16.97 10.75
N SER A 43 -19.71 -15.70 10.89
CA SER A 43 -18.30 -15.25 10.86
C SER A 43 -17.43 -15.99 11.88
N LEU A 44 -17.97 -16.26 13.07
CA LEU A 44 -17.30 -17.03 14.11
C LEU A 44 -17.03 -18.48 13.70
N SER A 45 -18.01 -19.18 13.13
CA SER A 45 -17.84 -20.59 12.72
C SER A 45 -16.84 -20.72 11.57
N PHE A 46 -16.90 -19.83 10.56
CA PHE A 46 -15.92 -19.79 9.48
C PHE A 46 -14.52 -19.43 10.00
N GLY A 47 -14.39 -18.40 10.85
CA GLY A 47 -13.10 -18.02 11.44
C GLY A 47 -12.46 -19.10 12.30
N ASN A 48 -13.29 -19.86 13.02
CA ASN A 48 -12.85 -21.01 13.81
C ASN A 48 -12.43 -22.19 12.93
N ARG A 49 -13.16 -22.48 11.85
CA ARG A 49 -12.77 -23.51 10.87
C ARG A 49 -11.49 -23.13 10.13
N SER A 50 -11.33 -21.85 9.78
CA SER A 50 -10.09 -21.31 9.22
C SER A 50 -8.90 -21.58 10.14
N ALA A 51 -9.05 -21.35 11.45
CA ALA A 51 -8.02 -21.67 12.43
C ALA A 51 -7.65 -23.16 12.47
N ALA A 52 -8.66 -24.05 12.44
CA ALA A 52 -8.44 -25.50 12.42
C ALA A 52 -7.71 -25.94 11.15
N ARG A 53 -8.10 -25.39 9.99
CA ARG A 53 -7.48 -25.66 8.69
C ARG A 53 -6.04 -25.18 8.62
N LEU A 54 -5.71 -24.01 9.19
CA LEU A 54 -4.32 -23.56 9.34
C LEU A 54 -3.47 -24.56 10.14
N SER A 55 -4.01 -25.05 11.27
CA SER A 55 -3.31 -26.06 12.08
C SER A 55 -3.11 -27.40 11.36
N LEU A 56 -3.90 -27.67 10.33
CA LEU A 56 -3.79 -28.86 9.45
C LEU A 56 -2.93 -28.60 8.21
N GLY A 57 -2.40 -27.39 8.01
CA GLY A 57 -1.65 -26.99 6.80
C GLY A 57 -2.52 -26.78 5.56
N LYS A 58 -3.85 -26.71 5.72
CA LYS A 58 -4.85 -26.47 4.66
C LYS A 58 -5.01 -24.96 4.42
N ASN A 59 -3.95 -24.34 3.89
CA ASN A 59 -3.80 -22.88 3.88
C ASN A 59 -4.81 -22.19 2.95
N GLU A 60 -5.05 -22.75 1.77
CA GLU A 60 -5.99 -22.23 0.77
C GLU A 60 -7.43 -22.31 1.28
N GLU A 61 -7.83 -23.44 1.88
CA GLU A 61 -9.17 -23.57 2.47
C GLU A 61 -9.34 -22.68 3.70
N ALA A 62 -8.27 -22.47 4.47
CA ALA A 62 -8.28 -21.52 5.58
C ALA A 62 -8.45 -20.08 5.11
N LEU A 63 -7.79 -19.69 4.01
CA LEU A 63 -7.97 -18.37 3.41
C LEU A 63 -9.41 -18.19 2.94
N ALA A 64 -9.99 -19.17 2.25
CA ALA A 64 -11.38 -19.12 1.80
C ALA A 64 -12.35 -18.92 2.98
N ASP A 65 -12.15 -19.65 4.08
CA ASP A 65 -12.97 -19.48 5.28
C ASP A 65 -12.78 -18.11 5.94
N ALA A 66 -11.55 -17.58 5.98
CA ALA A 66 -11.29 -16.26 6.55
C ALA A 66 -11.99 -15.15 5.74
N LEU A 67 -11.94 -15.25 4.41
CA LEU A 67 -12.64 -14.32 3.50
C LEU A 67 -14.15 -14.42 3.65
N GLU A 68 -14.71 -15.63 3.77
CA GLU A 68 -16.14 -15.81 3.99
C GLU A 68 -16.58 -15.28 5.36
N ALA A 69 -15.76 -15.45 6.40
CA ALA A 69 -16.02 -14.85 7.71
C ALA A 69 -16.10 -13.32 7.63
N LEU A 70 -15.19 -12.68 6.90
CA LEU A 70 -15.16 -11.23 6.68
C LEU A 70 -16.28 -10.75 5.75
N ARG A 71 -16.74 -11.59 4.82
CA ARG A 71 -17.91 -11.29 3.97
C ARG A 71 -19.19 -11.23 4.80
N ILE A 72 -19.32 -12.10 5.80
CA ILE A 72 -20.48 -12.12 6.72
C ILE A 72 -20.40 -10.97 7.72
N ASP A 73 -19.23 -10.72 8.29
CA ASP A 73 -18.99 -9.66 9.26
C ASP A 73 -17.61 -9.04 9.02
N SER A 74 -17.60 -7.88 8.36
CA SER A 74 -16.38 -7.15 8.06
C SER A 74 -15.72 -6.53 9.29
N SER A 75 -16.41 -6.48 10.44
CA SER A 75 -15.85 -6.00 11.71
C SER A 75 -15.13 -7.10 12.51
N TYR A 76 -15.18 -8.35 12.04
CA TYR A 76 -14.59 -9.49 12.72
C TYR A 76 -13.05 -9.48 12.64
N MET A 77 -12.41 -8.80 13.60
CA MET A 77 -10.94 -8.60 13.63
C MET A 77 -10.13 -9.90 13.56
N LYS A 78 -10.63 -10.97 14.17
CA LYS A 78 -9.99 -12.30 14.08
C LYS A 78 -10.04 -12.85 12.64
N GLY A 79 -11.04 -12.51 11.84
CA GLY A 79 -11.12 -12.86 10.42
C GLY A 79 -9.93 -12.33 9.63
N TYR A 80 -9.58 -11.05 9.80
CA TYR A 80 -8.38 -10.47 9.18
C TYR A 80 -7.10 -11.15 9.65
N HIS A 81 -7.01 -11.48 10.95
CA HIS A 81 -5.87 -12.25 11.46
C HIS A 81 -5.76 -13.63 10.79
N ARG A 82 -6.87 -14.35 10.62
CA ARG A 82 -6.89 -15.65 9.94
C ARG A 82 -6.50 -15.53 8.47
N GLN A 83 -7.01 -14.52 7.78
CA GLN A 83 -6.63 -14.21 6.40
C GLN A 83 -5.12 -13.97 6.30
N ALA A 84 -4.57 -13.12 7.16
CA ALA A 84 -3.14 -12.81 7.19
C ALA A 84 -2.29 -14.06 7.51
N CYS A 85 -2.70 -14.90 8.48
CA CYS A 85 -1.98 -16.14 8.79
C CYS A 85 -1.96 -17.12 7.60
N ALA A 86 -3.09 -17.28 6.90
CA ALA A 86 -3.15 -18.13 5.71
C ALA A 86 -2.24 -17.61 4.58
N LEU A 87 -2.29 -16.30 4.32
CA LEU A 87 -1.43 -15.66 3.32
C LEU A 87 0.05 -15.78 3.68
N LYS A 88 0.40 -15.63 4.96
CA LYS A 88 1.77 -15.82 5.45
C LYS A 88 2.25 -17.26 5.26
N ALA A 89 1.39 -18.24 5.54
CA ALA A 89 1.72 -19.66 5.33
C ALA A 89 1.96 -20.00 3.84
N MET A 90 1.37 -19.23 2.93
CA MET A 90 1.60 -19.33 1.48
C MET A 90 2.73 -18.41 0.97
N GLY A 91 3.47 -17.73 1.86
CA GLY A 91 4.55 -16.81 1.49
C GLY A 91 4.10 -15.48 0.86
N ASN A 92 2.79 -15.18 0.88
CA ASN A 92 2.24 -13.96 0.28
C ASN A 92 2.31 -12.77 1.25
N LEU A 93 3.49 -12.14 1.34
CA LEU A 93 3.73 -10.98 2.22
C LEU A 93 2.88 -9.75 1.84
N GLU A 94 2.62 -9.56 0.55
CA GLU A 94 1.74 -8.50 0.07
C GLU A 94 0.32 -8.68 0.63
N GLY A 95 -0.22 -9.89 0.54
CA GLY A 95 -1.53 -10.21 1.08
C GLY A 95 -1.60 -10.05 2.60
N VAL A 96 -0.52 -10.36 3.32
CA VAL A 96 -0.42 -10.11 4.78
C VAL A 96 -0.55 -8.62 5.08
N TYR A 97 0.19 -7.78 4.35
CA TYR A 97 0.10 -6.33 4.47
C TYR A 97 -1.33 -5.82 4.22
N GLU A 98 -1.96 -6.24 3.12
CA GLU A 98 -3.31 -5.78 2.78
C GLU A 98 -4.37 -6.24 3.80
N ALA A 99 -4.27 -7.48 4.30
CA ALA A 99 -5.20 -7.99 5.31
C ALA A 99 -5.16 -7.16 6.59
N TYR A 100 -3.97 -6.82 7.09
CA TYR A 100 -3.86 -5.98 8.30
C TYR A 100 -4.12 -4.50 8.03
N ARG A 101 -3.83 -3.99 6.83
CA ARG A 101 -4.26 -2.65 6.41
C ARG A 101 -5.78 -2.55 6.43
N ALA A 102 -6.49 -3.53 5.88
CA ALA A 102 -7.95 -3.57 5.90
C ALA A 102 -8.50 -3.66 7.33
N ALA A 103 -7.88 -4.46 8.20
CA ALA A 103 -8.24 -4.51 9.63
C ALA A 103 -8.12 -3.13 10.31
N PHE A 104 -7.00 -2.42 10.07
CA PHE A 104 -6.79 -1.08 10.61
C PHE A 104 -7.74 -0.04 10.02
N GLN A 105 -8.11 -0.15 8.74
CA GLN A 105 -9.09 0.74 8.11
C GLN A 105 -10.51 0.50 8.63
N THR A 106 -10.84 -0.75 8.96
CA THR A 106 -12.13 -1.12 9.55
C THR A 106 -12.30 -0.52 10.93
N ASP A 107 -11.26 -0.54 11.77
CA ASP A 107 -11.25 0.11 13.08
C ASP A 107 -9.87 0.68 13.39
N SER A 108 -9.70 1.96 13.07
CA SER A 108 -8.44 2.67 13.30
C SER A 108 -8.16 2.96 14.78
N SER A 109 -9.16 2.79 15.65
CA SER A 109 -9.03 2.93 17.10
C SER A 109 -8.57 1.64 17.77
N ASN A 110 -8.59 0.51 17.05
CA ASN A 110 -8.14 -0.78 17.54
C ASN A 110 -6.60 -0.86 17.63
N ASP A 111 -6.07 -0.86 18.85
CA ASP A 111 -4.63 -0.91 19.10
C ASP A 111 -3.96 -2.17 18.54
N TRP A 112 -4.66 -3.31 18.58
CA TRP A 112 -4.14 -4.55 18.02
C TRP A 112 -4.02 -4.45 16.50
N ALA A 113 -5.07 -3.98 15.80
CA ALA A 113 -5.07 -3.84 14.34
C ALA A 113 -3.97 -2.85 13.89
N LYS A 114 -3.84 -1.72 14.60
CA LYS A 114 -2.78 -0.74 14.37
C LYS A 114 -1.38 -1.35 14.53
N THR A 115 -1.18 -2.17 15.56
CA THR A 115 0.11 -2.85 15.81
C THR A 115 0.42 -3.85 14.70
N GLN A 116 -0.54 -4.70 14.32
CA GLN A 116 -0.34 -5.69 13.26
C GLN A 116 -0.08 -5.02 11.90
N TYR A 117 -0.83 -3.96 11.58
CA TYR A 117 -0.61 -3.17 10.37
C TYR A 117 0.80 -2.59 10.31
N LYS A 118 1.28 -1.97 11.39
CA LYS A 118 2.66 -1.42 11.45
C LYS A 118 3.71 -2.50 11.24
N GLN A 119 3.53 -3.66 11.87
CA GLN A 119 4.46 -4.77 11.74
C GLN A 119 4.49 -5.32 10.31
N ALA A 120 3.31 -5.56 9.72
CA ALA A 120 3.19 -6.06 8.36
C ALA A 120 3.71 -5.07 7.32
N LYS A 121 3.44 -3.76 7.51
CA LYS A 121 4.01 -2.70 6.68
C LYS A 121 5.52 -2.72 6.74
N LYS A 122 6.12 -2.79 7.93
CA LYS A 122 7.58 -2.86 8.09
C LYS A 122 8.17 -4.10 7.40
N GLU A 123 7.60 -5.29 7.65
CA GLU A 123 8.05 -6.55 7.05
C GLU A 123 7.99 -6.48 5.52
N TYR A 124 6.89 -6.00 4.96
CA TYR A 124 6.71 -5.91 3.52
C TYR A 124 7.56 -4.81 2.88
N THR A 125 7.75 -3.65 3.51
CA THR A 125 8.69 -2.62 3.04
C THR A 125 10.12 -3.14 3.03
N THR A 126 10.55 -3.90 4.04
CA THR A 126 11.88 -4.53 4.06
C THR A 126 12.03 -5.52 2.91
N PHE A 127 11.04 -6.38 2.68
CA PHE A 127 11.03 -7.30 1.54
C PHE A 127 11.16 -6.56 0.20
N LEU A 128 10.39 -5.50 -0.02
CA LEU A 128 10.46 -4.69 -1.25
C LEU A 128 11.77 -3.90 -1.41
N ARG A 129 12.54 -3.71 -0.33
CA ARG A 129 13.88 -3.10 -0.39
C ARG A 129 14.96 -4.12 -0.77
N GLU A 130 14.78 -5.38 -0.39
CA GLU A 130 15.71 -6.47 -0.69
C GLU A 130 15.46 -7.06 -2.09
N GLU A 131 14.20 -7.13 -2.51
CA GLU A 131 13.82 -7.56 -3.86
C GLU A 131 13.89 -6.40 -4.86
N PRO A 132 14.43 -6.60 -6.08
CA PRO A 132 14.43 -5.57 -7.11
C PRO A 132 13.01 -5.14 -7.48
N VAL A 133 12.77 -3.84 -7.46
CA VAL A 133 11.54 -3.26 -8.01
C VAL A 133 11.55 -3.51 -9.52
N SER A 134 10.49 -4.14 -10.04
CA SER A 134 10.41 -4.56 -11.44
C SER A 134 9.24 -3.94 -12.21
N THR A 135 8.30 -3.30 -11.50
CA THR A 135 7.11 -2.68 -12.07
C THR A 135 6.85 -1.32 -11.41
N ILE A 136 6.15 -0.43 -12.14
CA ILE A 136 5.77 0.89 -11.62
C ILE A 136 4.81 0.73 -10.44
N GLU A 137 3.94 -0.27 -10.46
CA GLU A 137 3.00 -0.57 -9.38
C GLU A 137 3.75 -0.94 -8.08
N GLN A 138 4.78 -1.79 -8.18
CA GLN A 138 5.65 -2.11 -7.05
C GLN A 138 6.38 -0.87 -6.53
N TRP A 139 6.90 -0.03 -7.43
CA TRP A 139 7.56 1.22 -7.07
C TRP A 139 6.63 2.15 -6.28
N VAL A 140 5.46 2.45 -6.83
CA VAL A 140 4.49 3.37 -6.23
C VAL A 140 4.03 2.86 -4.86
N LYS A 141 3.85 1.55 -4.75
CA LYS A 141 3.52 0.89 -3.48
C LYS A 141 4.64 1.06 -2.46
N LEU A 142 5.89 0.76 -2.82
CA LEU A 142 7.05 0.96 -1.97
C LEU A 142 7.20 2.43 -1.54
N PHE A 143 7.10 3.36 -2.51
CA PHE A 143 7.18 4.80 -2.30
C PHE A 143 6.16 5.28 -1.27
N GLY A 144 4.89 4.88 -1.40
CA GLY A 144 3.83 5.20 -0.43
C GLY A 144 4.02 4.56 0.95
N MET A 145 4.87 3.53 1.06
CA MET A 145 5.20 2.90 2.34
C MET A 145 6.39 3.52 3.05
N LEU A 146 7.26 4.25 2.35
CA LEU A 146 8.36 4.98 2.98
C LEU A 146 7.79 5.89 4.07
N GLU A 147 8.43 5.94 5.24
CA GLU A 147 7.91 6.74 6.37
C GLU A 147 8.43 8.16 6.32
N ASP A 148 9.72 8.34 6.00
CA ASP A 148 10.37 9.64 5.96
C ASP A 148 10.00 10.42 4.67
N PRO A 149 9.33 11.58 4.78
CA PRO A 149 9.08 12.44 3.63
C PRO A 149 10.36 12.89 2.91
N ARG A 150 11.49 13.07 3.63
CA ARG A 150 12.77 13.43 3.00
C ARG A 150 13.25 12.31 2.07
N GLU A 151 13.04 11.06 2.44
CA GLU A 151 13.41 9.92 1.60
C GLU A 151 12.58 9.94 0.32
N ARG A 152 11.27 10.19 0.42
CA ARG A 152 10.38 10.31 -0.74
C ARG A 152 10.79 11.46 -1.67
N MET A 153 11.08 12.64 -1.13
CA MET A 153 11.51 13.79 -1.94
C MET A 153 12.89 13.58 -2.58
N MET A 154 13.82 12.97 -1.85
CA MET A 154 15.12 12.58 -2.38
C MET A 154 14.97 11.65 -3.59
N GLN A 155 14.08 10.66 -3.53
CA GLN A 155 13.89 9.73 -4.66
C GLN A 155 13.30 10.42 -5.90
N LEU A 156 12.34 11.33 -5.72
CA LEU A 156 11.82 12.13 -6.83
C LEU A 156 12.93 13.01 -7.45
N ALA A 157 13.79 13.61 -6.62
CA ALA A 157 14.92 14.40 -7.11
C ALA A 157 15.98 13.55 -7.82
N LEU A 158 16.26 12.33 -7.33
CA LEU A 158 17.15 11.38 -8.00
C LEU A 158 16.60 10.96 -9.36
N PHE A 159 15.30 10.67 -9.47
CA PHE A 159 14.66 10.29 -10.75
C PHE A 159 14.64 11.47 -11.73
N TRP A 160 14.40 12.68 -11.22
CA TRP A 160 14.50 13.90 -12.02
C TRP A 160 15.92 14.07 -12.57
N ASN A 161 16.94 13.95 -11.72
CA ASN A 161 18.34 14.08 -12.14
C ASN A 161 18.79 12.95 -13.07
N ALA A 162 18.22 11.74 -12.92
CA ALA A 162 18.47 10.63 -13.83
C ALA A 162 17.75 10.75 -15.19
N SER A 163 16.83 11.70 -15.34
CA SER A 163 16.13 11.99 -16.59
C SER A 163 16.96 12.88 -17.51
N SER A 164 16.84 12.69 -18.83
CA SER A 164 17.37 13.63 -19.80
C SER A 164 16.62 14.97 -19.77
N PRO A 165 17.19 16.08 -20.29
CA PRO A 165 16.49 17.37 -20.37
C PRO A 165 15.11 17.30 -21.05
N ALA A 166 14.97 16.54 -22.14
CA ALA A 166 13.70 16.32 -22.83
C ALA A 166 12.67 15.56 -21.98
N GLU A 167 13.12 14.55 -21.24
CA GLU A 167 12.25 13.81 -20.29
C GLU A 167 11.81 14.71 -19.14
N ARG A 168 12.73 15.47 -18.53
CA ARG A 168 12.40 16.46 -17.48
C ARG A 168 11.39 17.49 -17.97
N GLN A 169 11.53 17.97 -19.20
CA GLN A 169 10.58 18.90 -19.80
C GLN A 169 9.17 18.27 -19.92
N SER A 170 9.11 17.01 -20.33
CA SER A 170 7.84 16.27 -20.45
C SER A 170 7.19 16.07 -19.08
N ILE A 171 7.98 15.68 -18.07
CA ILE A 171 7.54 15.53 -16.67
C ILE A 171 7.02 16.87 -16.14
N PHE A 172 7.77 17.95 -16.34
CA PHE A 172 7.41 19.29 -15.90
C PHE A 172 6.09 19.77 -16.49
N HIS A 173 5.93 19.65 -17.81
CA HIS A 173 4.69 20.02 -18.48
C HIS A 173 3.50 19.21 -17.99
N ARG A 174 3.71 17.93 -17.69
CA ARG A 174 2.66 17.08 -17.13
C ARG A 174 2.24 17.53 -15.74
N PHE A 175 3.19 17.84 -14.86
CA PHE A 175 2.87 18.40 -13.55
C PHE A 175 2.16 19.76 -13.64
N LEU A 176 2.59 20.64 -14.54
CA LEU A 176 1.88 21.89 -14.79
C LEU A 176 0.42 21.63 -15.19
N ALA A 177 0.17 20.67 -16.08
CA ALA A 177 -1.20 20.31 -16.48
C ALA A 177 -2.03 19.75 -15.31
N ILE A 178 -1.42 18.95 -14.43
CA ILE A 178 -2.06 18.42 -13.23
C ILE A 178 -2.41 19.55 -12.24
N ILE A 179 -1.48 20.48 -12.01
CA ILE A 179 -1.63 21.57 -11.03
C ILE A 179 -2.60 22.65 -11.53
N SER A 180 -2.52 23.03 -12.80
CA SER A 180 -3.30 24.13 -13.38
C SER A 180 -4.65 23.72 -13.96
N GLY A 181 -4.89 22.41 -14.10
CA GLY A 181 -6.00 21.86 -14.87
C GLY A 181 -5.75 21.98 -16.39
N ALA A 182 -6.42 21.15 -17.19
CA ALA A 182 -6.19 21.04 -18.64
C ALA A 182 -6.31 22.38 -19.41
N ALA A 183 -7.01 23.38 -18.86
CA ALA A 183 -7.29 24.67 -19.49
C ALA A 183 -6.09 25.63 -19.58
N MET A 184 -5.00 25.43 -18.83
CA MET A 184 -3.81 26.30 -18.89
C MET A 184 -2.70 25.79 -19.82
N THR A 185 -2.96 24.71 -20.58
CA THR A 185 -1.97 24.07 -21.45
C THR A 185 -1.93 24.69 -22.86
N ASP A 186 -1.85 26.01 -22.96
CA ASP A 186 -1.64 26.72 -24.22
C ASP A 186 -0.15 27.02 -24.48
N ALA A 187 0.15 27.33 -25.74
CA ALA A 187 1.47 27.56 -26.35
C ALA A 187 2.44 28.44 -25.52
N VAL A 188 1.93 29.31 -24.65
CA VAL A 188 2.69 30.21 -23.78
C VAL A 188 3.56 29.45 -22.75
N ALA A 189 3.08 28.32 -22.20
CA ALA A 189 3.92 27.51 -21.30
C ALA A 189 5.04 26.77 -22.06
N LYS A 190 4.77 26.31 -23.29
CA LYS A 190 5.74 25.54 -24.10
C LYS A 190 6.89 26.41 -24.63
N GLU A 191 6.63 27.68 -24.95
CA GLU A 191 7.65 28.62 -25.40
C GLU A 191 8.58 29.07 -24.25
N GLU A 192 8.11 29.02 -23.01
CA GLU A 192 8.84 29.55 -21.84
C GLU A 192 9.66 28.51 -21.08
N PHE A 193 9.22 27.25 -21.09
CA PHE A 193 9.83 26.12 -20.38
C PHE A 193 10.48 25.15 -21.36
N THR A 194 11.59 25.59 -21.96
CA THR A 194 12.40 24.83 -22.92
C THR A 194 13.31 23.81 -22.22
N GLU A 195 13.80 22.81 -22.96
CA GLU A 195 14.64 21.73 -22.42
C GLU A 195 15.92 22.24 -21.72
N ASP A 196 16.54 23.29 -22.23
CA ASP A 196 17.75 23.90 -21.66
C ASP A 196 17.51 24.50 -20.27
N LYS A 197 16.25 24.79 -19.91
CA LYS A 197 15.87 25.28 -18.58
C LYS A 197 15.58 24.15 -17.59
N MET A 198 15.49 22.89 -18.06
CA MET A 198 15.22 21.72 -17.23
C MET A 198 16.51 21.18 -16.58
N VAL A 199 17.07 22.02 -15.71
CA VAL A 199 18.30 21.74 -14.97
C VAL A 199 18.11 20.65 -13.91
N GLU A 200 19.21 20.11 -13.43
CA GLU A 200 19.22 19.20 -12.29
C GLU A 200 18.79 19.92 -11.01
N LEU A 201 18.10 19.19 -10.14
CA LEU A 201 17.74 19.66 -8.81
C LEU A 201 18.95 19.52 -7.87
N PRO A 202 19.19 20.50 -6.99
CA PRO A 202 20.26 20.42 -6.01
C PRO A 202 20.00 19.28 -5.01
N MET A 203 21.07 18.59 -4.61
CA MET A 203 21.01 17.43 -3.71
C MET A 203 21.58 17.70 -2.31
N ASP A 204 21.97 18.94 -2.01
CA ASP A 204 22.64 19.34 -0.76
C ASP A 204 21.79 18.97 0.47
N ASN A 205 20.46 19.05 0.35
CA ASN A 205 19.51 18.71 1.41
C ASN A 205 19.39 17.21 1.69
N TYR A 206 20.12 16.35 0.97
CA TYR A 206 20.02 14.89 1.06
C TYR A 206 21.40 14.22 1.19
N GLU A 207 22.48 14.97 1.43
CA GLU A 207 23.84 14.42 1.53
C GLU A 207 24.01 13.41 2.68
N ASP A 208 23.22 13.57 3.75
CA ASP A 208 23.17 12.68 4.91
C ASP A 208 22.38 11.39 4.67
N MET A 209 21.68 11.29 3.55
CA MET A 209 20.75 10.19 3.26
C MET A 209 21.40 9.09 2.41
N GLN A 210 21.02 7.85 2.69
CA GLN A 210 21.45 6.71 1.89
C GLN A 210 20.69 6.68 0.56
N LYS A 211 21.41 6.89 -0.54
CA LYS A 211 20.88 6.71 -1.90
C LYS A 211 20.63 5.23 -2.17
N THR A 212 19.63 4.95 -3.00
CA THR A 212 19.24 3.57 -3.35
C THR A 212 19.43 3.35 -4.83
N ASP A 213 20.64 2.98 -5.23
CA ASP A 213 21.03 2.84 -6.64
C ASP A 213 20.10 1.90 -7.40
N ALA A 214 19.66 0.81 -6.79
CA ALA A 214 18.72 -0.15 -7.39
C ALA A 214 17.39 0.48 -7.85
N TRP A 215 16.89 1.50 -7.16
CA TRP A 215 15.64 2.18 -7.55
C TRP A 215 15.86 3.16 -8.71
N VAL A 216 17.04 3.79 -8.75
CA VAL A 216 17.46 4.62 -9.88
C VAL A 216 17.72 3.74 -11.10
N ASP A 217 18.31 2.56 -10.94
CA ASP A 217 18.50 1.56 -11.99
C ASP A 217 17.14 1.10 -12.56
N PHE A 218 16.18 0.77 -11.68
CA PHE A 218 14.80 0.48 -12.10
C PHE A 218 14.22 1.63 -12.92
N TYR A 219 14.31 2.87 -12.43
CA TYR A 219 13.77 4.04 -13.12
C TYR A 219 14.44 4.30 -14.47
N THR A 220 15.77 4.24 -14.53
CA THR A 220 16.54 4.50 -15.75
C THR A 220 16.35 3.43 -16.82
N SER A 221 15.99 2.20 -16.42
CA SER A 221 15.63 1.12 -17.35
C SER A 221 14.27 1.33 -18.05
N GLN A 222 13.44 2.25 -17.56
CA GLN A 222 12.14 2.56 -18.15
C GLN A 222 12.29 3.42 -19.42
N ASP A 223 11.35 3.26 -20.36
CA ASP A 223 11.22 4.20 -21.47
C ASP A 223 10.66 5.56 -20.99
N SER A 224 10.75 6.58 -21.85
CA SER A 224 10.35 7.94 -21.48
C SER A 224 8.86 8.08 -21.13
N ALA A 225 7.97 7.25 -21.69
CA ALA A 225 6.55 7.27 -21.36
C ALA A 225 6.29 6.63 -19.98
N ALA A 226 6.95 5.52 -19.69
CA ALA A 226 6.91 4.85 -18.40
C ALA A 226 7.51 5.73 -17.28
N LYS A 227 8.58 6.49 -17.56
CA LYS A 227 9.12 7.49 -16.62
C LYS A 227 8.12 8.58 -16.26
N LEU A 228 7.29 9.01 -17.21
CA LEU A 228 6.21 9.96 -16.95
C LEU A 228 5.16 9.34 -16.02
N ASP A 229 4.74 8.10 -16.29
CA ASP A 229 3.80 7.34 -15.45
C ASP A 229 4.33 7.15 -14.01
N VAL A 230 5.64 6.92 -13.85
CA VAL A 230 6.28 6.89 -12.51
C VAL A 230 6.03 8.19 -11.74
N PHE A 231 6.25 9.34 -12.37
CA PHE A 231 6.05 10.64 -11.73
C PHE A 231 4.57 10.95 -11.43
N GLU A 232 3.67 10.60 -12.35
CA GLU A 232 2.22 10.79 -12.13
C GLU A 232 1.70 9.93 -10.98
N LYS A 233 2.00 8.63 -10.99
CA LYS A 233 1.53 7.72 -9.96
C LYS A 233 2.18 7.98 -8.61
N THR A 234 3.44 8.40 -8.57
CA THR A 234 4.06 8.82 -7.31
C THR A 234 3.46 10.11 -6.78
N TRP A 235 3.13 11.08 -7.64
CA TRP A 235 2.37 12.26 -7.24
C TRP A 235 1.03 11.92 -6.60
N ASP A 236 0.28 10.98 -7.16
CA ASP A 236 -0.98 10.53 -6.56
C ASP A 236 -0.77 9.89 -5.18
N ALA A 237 0.38 9.24 -4.97
CA ALA A 237 0.76 8.64 -3.69
C ALA A 237 1.34 9.64 -2.66
N THR A 238 1.65 10.88 -3.06
CA THR A 238 2.13 11.92 -2.13
C THR A 238 1.00 12.56 -1.32
N THR A 239 1.33 12.98 -0.09
CA THR A 239 0.45 13.76 0.78
C THR A 239 0.29 15.20 0.29
N ASP A 240 -0.75 15.90 0.73
CA ASP A 240 -0.95 17.32 0.36
C ASP A 240 0.22 18.21 0.80
N GLN A 241 0.85 17.90 1.93
CA GLN A 241 2.04 18.61 2.39
C GLN A 241 3.21 18.45 1.41
N GLU A 242 3.42 17.23 0.89
CA GLU A 242 4.48 16.94 -0.07
C GLU A 242 4.19 17.54 -1.44
N LYS A 243 2.92 17.49 -1.89
CA LYS A 243 2.49 18.19 -3.11
C LYS A 243 2.83 19.67 -3.05
N ASN A 244 2.62 20.31 -1.90
CA ASN A 244 3.00 21.71 -1.69
C ASN A 244 4.52 21.92 -1.77
N ILE A 245 5.33 21.01 -1.23
CA ILE A 245 6.79 21.06 -1.34
C ILE A 245 7.20 20.99 -2.82
N ILE A 246 6.71 19.97 -3.53
CA ILE A 246 6.99 19.77 -4.97
C ILE A 246 6.61 21.02 -5.77
N ILE A 247 5.40 21.57 -5.56
CA ILE A 247 4.95 22.78 -6.25
C ILE A 247 5.88 23.97 -5.97
N ASN A 248 6.30 24.15 -4.73
CA ASN A 248 7.17 25.25 -4.34
C ASN A 248 8.56 25.11 -4.95
N ASP A 249 9.11 23.90 -4.98
CA ASP A 249 10.39 23.62 -5.63
C ASP A 249 10.29 23.87 -7.14
N LEU A 250 9.24 23.39 -7.80
CA LEU A 250 9.02 23.66 -9.22
C LEU A 250 8.95 25.16 -9.53
N LYS A 251 8.28 25.94 -8.68
CA LYS A 251 8.23 27.41 -8.81
C LYS A 251 9.62 28.03 -8.61
N HIS A 252 10.33 27.61 -7.58
CA HIS A 252 11.61 28.20 -7.21
C HIS A 252 12.69 27.93 -8.25
N PHE A 253 12.80 26.69 -8.72
CA PHE A 253 13.88 26.29 -9.63
C PHE A 253 13.57 26.58 -11.10
N PHE A 254 12.30 26.63 -11.52
CA PHE A 254 11.96 26.77 -12.94
C PHE A 254 11.14 28.02 -13.28
N LEU A 255 10.19 28.43 -12.43
CA LEU A 255 9.35 29.62 -12.73
C LEU A 255 10.05 30.94 -12.36
N VAL A 256 10.65 31.03 -11.18
CA VAL A 256 11.30 32.25 -10.68
C VAL A 256 12.42 32.74 -11.62
N PRO A 257 13.32 31.87 -12.14
CA PRO A 257 14.32 32.31 -13.12
C PRO A 257 13.71 32.96 -14.36
N VAL A 258 12.66 32.36 -14.93
CA VAL A 258 11.94 32.90 -16.10
C VAL A 258 11.32 34.27 -15.79
N LEU A 259 10.70 34.43 -14.61
CA LEU A 259 10.11 35.71 -14.21
C LEU A 259 11.17 36.80 -14.01
N ARG A 260 12.35 36.45 -13.50
CA ARG A 260 13.49 37.38 -13.36
C ARG A 260 14.09 37.78 -14.70
N GLU A 261 14.28 36.83 -15.62
CA GLU A 261 14.73 37.10 -16.99
C GLU A 261 13.82 38.11 -17.71
N LYS A 262 12.51 38.05 -17.41
CA LYS A 262 11.49 38.96 -17.94
C LYS A 262 11.34 40.28 -17.16
N GLY A 263 12.07 40.45 -16.06
CA GLY A 263 11.96 41.64 -15.20
C GLY A 263 10.60 41.79 -14.49
N LEU A 264 9.86 40.68 -14.33
CA LEU A 264 8.55 40.68 -13.67
C LEU A 264 8.66 40.61 -12.14
N ILE A 265 9.80 40.13 -11.62
CA ILE A 265 10.13 40.06 -10.20
C ILE A 265 11.59 40.46 -9.96
N GLY A 266 11.89 40.88 -8.73
CA GLY A 266 13.23 41.27 -8.27
C GLY A 266 14.11 40.13 -7.74
#